data_AF-A0A848T9R4-F1
#
_entry.id   AF-A0A848T9R4-F1
#
_cell.length_a   1.000
_cell.length_b   1.000
_cell.length_c   1.000
_cell.angle_alpha   90.00
_cell.angle_beta   90.00
_cell.angle_gamma   90.00
#
_symmetry.space_group_name_H-M   'P 1'
#
loop_
_entity.id
_entity.type
_entity.pdbx_description
1 polymer ?
#
loop_
_entity_poly.entity_id
_entity_poly.type
_entity_poly.pdbx_seq_one_letter_code
_entity_poly.pdbx_strand_id
1 'polypeptide(L)'
;MHDLVRQIRYPVPTPPDTGDVVEIYDGILWIRIPLPMALDHVNVYAVDEGDSWTIIDTGLDTRKTRAIWETLLTGPLGGKPVERLIVTHHHPDHIGLAGWFQSAHGVELVTTRTAWLFARMLSLDVQENAVSETIDFWRAAGMDAQTLDRRKSE
;
A
#
# COMPACT_ATOMS: atom_id res chain seq x y z
N MET A 1 1.12 -16.85 38.42
CA MET A 1 -0.06 -15.96 38.41
C MET A 1 -0.14 -15.39 37.00
N HIS A 2 -0.99 -16.01 36.18
CA HIS A 2 -1.33 -15.75 34.76
C HIS A 2 -0.23 -15.31 33.78
N ASP A 3 0.35 -16.32 33.14
CA ASP A 3 1.04 -16.26 31.84
C ASP A 3 0.01 -15.91 30.75
N LEU A 4 -0.22 -14.60 30.53
CA LEU A 4 -1.20 -14.06 29.58
C LEU A 4 -0.68 -14.00 28.13
N VAL A 5 0.48 -14.61 27.83
CA VAL A 5 1.08 -14.59 26.49
C VAL A 5 0.73 -15.88 25.72
N ARG A 6 -0.56 -16.04 25.39
CA ARG A 6 -1.01 -16.90 24.29
C ARG A 6 -2.13 -16.14 23.59
N GLN A 7 -2.23 -16.01 22.28
CA GLN A 7 -1.60 -16.72 21.17
C GLN A 7 -2.07 -15.99 19.90
N ILE A 8 -1.27 -15.11 19.29
CA ILE A 8 -1.53 -14.77 17.87
C ILE A 8 -1.16 -16.03 17.09
N ARG A 9 -2.16 -16.64 16.46
CA ARG A 9 -1.95 -17.78 15.56
C ARG A 9 -1.84 -17.23 14.15
N TYR A 10 -0.82 -17.67 13.43
CA TYR A 10 -0.66 -17.40 12.01
C TYR A 10 -1.17 -18.63 11.26
N PRO A 11 -2.47 -18.67 10.89
CA PRO A 11 -3.06 -19.85 10.25
C PRO A 11 -2.43 -20.14 8.89
N VAL A 12 -1.85 -19.11 8.26
CA VAL A 12 -1.09 -19.19 7.03
C VAL A 12 0.38 -18.92 7.40
N PRO A 13 1.21 -19.97 7.53
CA PRO A 13 2.57 -19.83 8.06
C PRO A 13 3.55 -19.24 7.04
N THR A 14 3.26 -19.39 5.75
CA THR A 14 4.14 -18.98 4.66
C THR A 14 3.50 -17.85 3.88
N PRO A 15 4.11 -16.65 3.86
CA PRO A 15 3.66 -15.57 2.99
C PRO A 15 3.85 -15.89 1.51
N PRO A 16 3.06 -15.27 0.59
CA PRO A 16 3.32 -15.34 -0.83
C PRO A 16 4.69 -14.73 -1.17
N ASP A 17 5.36 -15.32 -2.16
CA ASP A 17 6.51 -14.71 -2.81
C ASP A 17 6.10 -13.50 -3.67
N THR A 18 7.07 -12.69 -4.08
CA THR A 18 6.77 -11.55 -4.95
C THR A 18 6.24 -12.03 -6.30
N GLY A 19 5.06 -11.53 -6.68
CA GLY A 19 4.39 -11.92 -7.93
C GLY A 19 3.53 -13.19 -7.81
N ASP A 20 3.33 -13.69 -6.59
CA ASP A 20 2.46 -14.84 -6.29
C ASP A 20 1.35 -14.45 -5.29
N VAL A 21 0.41 -15.37 -5.06
CA VAL A 21 -0.74 -15.23 -4.15
C VAL A 21 -0.82 -16.40 -3.18
N VAL A 22 -1.43 -16.16 -2.02
CA VAL A 22 -1.93 -17.24 -1.15
C VAL A 22 -3.41 -17.02 -0.89
N GLU A 23 -4.24 -18.02 -1.15
CA GLU A 23 -5.65 -17.99 -0.75
C GLU A 23 -5.75 -18.20 0.76
N ILE A 24 -6.27 -17.20 1.46
CA ILE A 24 -6.37 -17.20 2.93
C ILE A 24 -7.78 -17.51 3.43
N TYR A 25 -8.76 -17.39 2.54
CA TYR A 25 -10.16 -17.77 2.71
C TYR A 25 -10.79 -17.91 1.32
N ASP A 26 -11.93 -18.58 1.21
CA ASP A 26 -12.67 -18.76 -0.05
C ASP A 26 -12.85 -17.42 -0.78
N GLY A 27 -12.20 -17.30 -1.95
CA GLY A 27 -12.25 -16.10 -2.78
C GLY A 27 -11.45 -14.90 -2.25
N ILE A 28 -10.60 -15.06 -1.24
CA ILE A 28 -9.75 -13.99 -0.69
C ILE A 28 -8.28 -14.37 -0.82
N LEU A 29 -7.59 -13.66 -1.70
CA LEU A 29 -6.17 -13.83 -1.97
C LEU A 29 -5.36 -12.77 -1.22
N TRP A 30 -4.28 -13.21 -0.59
CA TRP A 30 -3.24 -12.37 -0.02
C TRP A 30 -2.09 -12.23 -1.01
N ILE A 31 -1.61 -11.00 -1.19
CA ILE A 31 -0.47 -10.62 -2.01
C ILE A 31 0.49 -9.77 -1.16
N ARG A 32 1.80 -9.94 -1.36
CA ARG A 32 2.83 -9.08 -0.75
C ARG A 32 3.53 -8.24 -1.81
N ILE A 33 3.48 -6.93 -1.64
CA ILE A 33 4.16 -5.98 -2.50
C ILE A 33 5.41 -5.44 -1.78
N PRO A 34 6.62 -5.58 -2.35
CA PRO A 34 7.85 -5.16 -1.70
C PRO A 34 7.98 -3.63 -1.65
N LEU A 35 8.57 -3.12 -0.56
CA LEU A 35 8.85 -1.70 -0.33
C LEU A 35 10.36 -1.46 -0.17
N PRO A 36 10.91 -0.34 -0.68
CA PRO A 36 12.33 0.00 -0.56
C PRO A 36 12.64 0.71 0.77
N MET A 37 12.06 0.24 1.88
CA MET A 37 12.16 0.87 3.20
C MET A 37 12.49 -0.17 4.29
N ALA A 38 12.69 0.28 5.54
CA ALA A 38 12.92 -0.61 6.67
C ALA A 38 11.71 -1.54 6.93
N LEU A 39 10.50 -1.03 6.70
CA LEU A 39 9.33 -1.88 6.42
C LEU A 39 9.43 -2.31 4.96
N ASP A 40 9.69 -3.59 4.74
CA ASP A 40 10.11 -4.13 3.44
C ASP A 40 8.94 -4.60 2.56
N HIS A 41 7.70 -4.52 3.03
CA HIS A 41 6.51 -4.87 2.26
C HIS A 41 5.22 -4.25 2.80
N VAL A 42 4.20 -4.22 1.94
CA VAL A 42 2.80 -4.01 2.29
C VAL A 42 1.98 -5.24 1.87
N ASN A 43 0.98 -5.60 2.67
CA ASN A 43 0.03 -6.64 2.33
C ASN A 43 -1.14 -6.01 1.57
N VAL A 44 -1.47 -6.58 0.42
CA VAL A 44 -2.63 -6.21 -0.39
C VAL A 44 -3.49 -7.46 -0.59
N TYR A 45 -4.75 -7.27 -0.94
CA TYR A 45 -5.70 -8.37 -1.05
C TYR A 45 -6.49 -8.29 -2.36
N ALA A 46 -6.83 -9.45 -2.91
CA ALA A 46 -7.80 -9.56 -4.00
C ALA A 46 -9.00 -10.36 -3.51
N VAL A 47 -10.21 -9.83 -3.75
CA VAL A 47 -11.48 -10.44 -3.39
C VAL A 47 -12.23 -10.80 -4.65
N ASP A 48 -12.60 -12.07 -4.76
CA ASP A 48 -13.30 -12.64 -5.91
C ASP A 48 -14.77 -12.18 -5.92
N GLU A 49 -15.19 -11.52 -7.00
CA GLU A 49 -16.58 -11.07 -7.23
C GLU A 49 -17.28 -11.88 -8.35
N GLY A 50 -16.78 -13.07 -8.69
CA GLY A 50 -17.29 -13.93 -9.76
C GLY A 50 -16.64 -13.65 -11.11
N ASP A 51 -17.01 -12.57 -11.79
CA ASP A 51 -16.47 -12.19 -13.12
C ASP A 51 -15.41 -11.08 -13.06
N SER A 52 -15.25 -10.40 -11.91
CA SER A 52 -14.16 -9.45 -11.65
C SER A 52 -13.46 -9.63 -10.29
N TRP A 53 -12.35 -8.92 -10.10
CA TRP A 53 -11.67 -8.79 -8.81
C TRP A 53 -11.95 -7.40 -8.19
N THR A 54 -12.13 -7.37 -6.87
CA THR A 54 -11.91 -6.18 -6.05
C THR A 54 -10.50 -6.25 -5.44
N ILE A 55 -9.66 -5.25 -5.69
CA ILE A 55 -8.34 -5.14 -5.06
C ILE A 55 -8.40 -4.22 -3.84
N ILE A 56 -7.64 -4.53 -2.79
CA ILE A 56 -7.47 -3.71 -1.58
C ILE A 56 -6.01 -3.31 -1.44
N ASP A 57 -5.74 -2.00 -1.59
CA ASP A 57 -4.41 -1.36 -1.59
C ASP A 57 -3.46 -1.85 -2.72
N THR A 58 -2.35 -1.13 -2.95
CA THR A 58 -1.59 -1.30 -4.21
C THR A 58 -0.06 -1.33 -4.14
N GLY A 59 0.56 -0.75 -3.12
CA GLY A 59 2.01 -0.48 -3.13
C GLY A 59 2.40 0.87 -3.74
N LEU A 60 3.70 1.17 -3.69
CA LEU A 60 4.26 2.40 -4.25
C LEU A 60 4.18 2.41 -5.77
N ASP A 61 3.94 3.59 -6.35
CA ASP A 61 4.02 3.78 -7.80
C ASP A 61 5.48 3.75 -8.30
N THR A 62 5.96 2.55 -8.63
CA THR A 62 7.27 2.36 -9.25
C THR A 62 7.17 1.43 -10.44
N ARG A 63 8.14 1.52 -11.36
CA ARG A 63 8.25 0.56 -12.49
C ARG A 63 8.31 -0.90 -12.03
N LYS A 64 8.99 -1.16 -10.91
CA LYS A 64 9.08 -2.51 -10.32
C LYS A 64 7.70 -2.97 -9.83
N THR A 65 7.00 -2.14 -9.07
CA THR A 65 5.66 -2.46 -8.55
C THR A 65 4.67 -2.70 -9.68
N ARG A 66 4.67 -1.87 -10.73
CA ARG A 66 3.81 -2.06 -11.91
C ARG A 66 4.08 -3.40 -12.60
N ALA A 67 5.34 -3.78 -12.80
CA ALA A 67 5.69 -5.06 -13.40
C ALA A 67 5.23 -6.27 -12.55
N ILE A 68 5.27 -6.14 -11.22
CA ILE A 68 4.72 -7.15 -10.30
C ILE A 68 3.20 -7.26 -10.51
N TRP A 69 2.48 -6.13 -10.59
CA TRP A 69 1.05 -6.15 -10.85
C TRP A 69 0.69 -6.75 -12.21
N GLU A 70 1.42 -6.43 -13.27
CA GLU A 70 1.22 -7.07 -14.59
C GLU A 70 1.37 -8.60 -14.50
N THR A 71 2.36 -9.08 -13.74
CA THR A 71 2.56 -10.52 -13.49
C THR A 71 1.38 -11.13 -12.71
N LEU A 72 0.92 -10.45 -11.65
CA LEU A 72 -0.22 -10.89 -10.86
C LEU A 72 -1.50 -10.97 -11.70
N LEU A 73 -1.81 -9.91 -12.45
CA LEU A 73 -3.01 -9.78 -13.28
C LEU A 73 -3.07 -10.83 -14.38
N THR A 74 -1.95 -11.09 -15.06
CA THR A 74 -1.87 -12.06 -16.17
C THR A 74 -1.62 -13.51 -15.74
N GLY A 75 -1.14 -13.71 -14.51
CA GLY A 75 -0.80 -15.02 -13.96
C GLY A 75 -1.77 -15.44 -12.85
N PRO A 76 -1.37 -15.36 -11.56
CA PRO A 76 -2.16 -15.89 -10.44
C PRO A 76 -3.61 -15.37 -10.31
N LEU A 77 -3.93 -14.18 -10.82
CA LEU A 77 -5.30 -13.63 -10.83
C LEU A 77 -6.13 -14.09 -12.04
N GLY A 78 -5.59 -14.99 -12.87
CA GLY A 78 -6.32 -15.69 -13.92
C GLY A 78 -6.72 -14.84 -15.12
N GLY A 79 -6.13 -13.65 -15.31
CA GLY A 79 -6.47 -12.74 -16.42
C GLY A 79 -7.84 -12.07 -16.29
N LYS A 80 -8.53 -12.29 -15.17
CA LYS A 80 -9.83 -11.72 -14.85
C LYS A 80 -9.71 -10.21 -14.59
N PRO A 81 -10.65 -9.37 -15.06
CA PRO A 81 -10.55 -7.94 -14.90
C PRO A 81 -10.62 -7.53 -13.42
N VAL A 82 -9.91 -6.46 -13.07
CA VAL A 82 -10.14 -5.73 -11.83
C VAL A 82 -11.19 -4.67 -12.14
N GLU A 83 -12.32 -4.69 -11.44
CA GLU A 83 -13.36 -3.66 -11.62
C GLU A 83 -13.30 -2.59 -10.53
N ARG A 84 -12.86 -2.97 -9.33
CA ARG A 84 -12.81 -2.08 -8.17
C ARG A 84 -11.45 -2.12 -7.48
N LEU A 85 -10.98 -0.95 -7.09
CA LEU A 85 -9.85 -0.77 -6.19
C LEU A 85 -10.35 -0.04 -4.93
N ILE A 86 -10.27 -0.71 -3.79
CA ILE A 86 -10.46 -0.11 -2.48
C ILE A 86 -9.10 0.32 -1.94
N VAL A 87 -8.98 1.59 -1.56
CA VAL A 87 -7.78 2.09 -0.87
C VAL A 87 -8.13 2.46 0.56
N THR A 88 -7.40 1.89 1.52
CA THR A 88 -7.64 2.06 2.95
C THR A 88 -7.35 3.50 3.40
N HIS A 89 -6.21 4.06 3.00
CA HIS A 89 -5.79 5.41 3.36
C HIS A 89 -4.74 5.99 2.38
N HIS A 90 -4.34 7.23 2.65
CA HIS A 90 -3.58 8.08 1.73
C HIS A 90 -2.09 7.78 1.60
N HIS A 91 -1.52 6.90 2.44
CA HIS A 91 -0.09 6.65 2.41
C HIS A 91 0.32 6.00 1.08
N PRO A 92 1.51 6.33 0.55
CA PRO A 92 1.88 6.02 -0.82
C PRO A 92 2.04 4.52 -1.08
N ASP A 93 2.34 3.71 -0.07
CA ASP A 93 2.37 2.25 -0.15
C ASP A 93 0.97 1.61 -0.23
N HIS A 94 -0.09 2.38 -0.02
CA HIS A 94 -1.47 1.91 -0.18
C HIS A 94 -2.11 2.50 -1.44
N ILE A 95 -2.10 3.83 -1.58
CA ILE A 95 -2.74 4.54 -2.70
C ILE A 95 -1.88 4.66 -3.95
N GLY A 96 -0.59 4.33 -3.88
CA GLY A 96 0.41 4.71 -4.88
C GLY A 96 0.01 4.43 -6.31
N LEU A 97 -0.43 3.21 -6.61
CA LEU A 97 -0.83 2.82 -7.98
C LEU A 97 -2.30 3.05 -8.30
N ALA A 98 -3.08 3.75 -7.47
CA ALA A 98 -4.48 4.03 -7.76
C ALA A 98 -4.66 4.71 -9.13
N GLY A 99 -3.84 5.72 -9.44
CA GLY A 99 -3.90 6.39 -10.75
C GLY A 99 -3.52 5.47 -11.93
N TRP A 100 -2.60 4.53 -11.71
CA TRP A 100 -2.22 3.53 -12.72
C TRP A 100 -3.37 2.54 -12.97
N PHE A 101 -4.00 2.00 -11.92
CA PHE A 101 -5.18 1.14 -12.06
C PHE A 101 -6.33 1.83 -12.80
N GLN A 102 -6.63 3.09 -12.47
CA GLN A 102 -7.67 3.84 -13.17
C GLN A 102 -7.32 4.06 -14.65
N SER A 103 -6.10 4.51 -14.96
CA SER A 103 -5.72 4.90 -16.33
C SER A 103 -5.39 3.72 -17.25
N ALA A 104 -4.73 2.69 -16.75
CA ALA A 104 -4.32 1.53 -17.54
C ALA A 104 -5.40 0.43 -17.62
N HIS A 105 -6.26 0.31 -16.60
CA HIS A 105 -7.22 -0.80 -16.49
C HIS A 105 -8.68 -0.35 -16.33
N GLY A 106 -8.96 0.95 -16.26
CA GLY A 106 -10.33 1.47 -16.17
C GLY A 106 -11.04 1.21 -14.83
N VAL A 107 -10.27 0.95 -13.77
CA VAL A 107 -10.78 0.52 -12.46
C VAL A 107 -11.54 1.63 -11.73
N GLU A 108 -12.64 1.30 -11.05
CA GLU A 108 -13.31 2.19 -10.11
C GLU A 108 -12.50 2.32 -8.81
N LEU A 109 -12.09 3.54 -8.46
CA LEU A 109 -11.45 3.81 -7.17
C LEU A 109 -12.51 4.11 -6.09
N VAL A 110 -12.50 3.32 -5.02
CA VAL A 110 -13.30 3.53 -3.82
C VAL A 110 -12.37 3.81 -2.64
N THR A 111 -12.45 5.01 -2.07
CA THR A 111 -11.73 5.37 -0.86
C THR A 111 -12.47 6.49 -0.13
N THR A 112 -12.09 6.78 1.11
CA THR A 112 -12.70 7.89 1.84
C THR A 112 -12.31 9.22 1.20
N ARG A 113 -13.22 10.20 1.21
CA ARG A 113 -12.95 11.55 0.72
C ARG A 113 -11.69 12.14 1.37
N THR A 114 -11.49 11.92 2.67
CA THR A 114 -10.33 12.41 3.41
C THR A 114 -9.04 11.79 2.90
N ALA A 115 -8.99 10.46 2.72
CA ALA A 115 -7.80 9.80 2.19
C ALA A 115 -7.45 10.31 0.78
N TRP A 116 -8.44 10.43 -0.10
CA TRP A 116 -8.22 10.93 -1.45
C TRP A 116 -7.74 12.38 -1.48
N LEU A 117 -8.40 13.27 -0.74
CA LEU A 117 -8.01 14.69 -0.68
C LEU A 117 -6.61 14.85 -0.09
N PHE A 118 -6.27 14.08 0.94
CA PHE A 118 -4.97 14.20 1.59
C PHE A 118 -3.84 13.64 0.73
N ALA A 119 -4.04 12.52 0.03
CA ALA A 119 -3.09 12.03 -0.96
C ALA A 119 -2.89 13.04 -2.10
N ARG A 120 -3.99 13.62 -2.61
CA ARG A 120 -3.92 14.66 -3.65
C ARG A 120 -3.19 15.90 -3.17
N MET A 121 -3.43 16.34 -1.94
CA MET A 121 -2.74 17.47 -1.32
C MET A 121 -1.24 17.18 -1.22
N LEU A 122 -0.85 16.06 -0.62
CA LEU A 122 0.56 15.68 -0.43
C LEU A 122 1.31 15.49 -1.76
N SER A 123 0.64 15.01 -2.82
CA SER A 123 1.24 14.85 -4.14
C SER A 123 1.39 16.15 -4.92
N LEU A 124 0.58 17.17 -4.62
CA LEU A 124 0.56 18.45 -5.36
C LEU A 124 1.19 19.61 -4.59
N ASP A 125 1.31 19.50 -3.27
CA ASP A 125 1.94 20.49 -2.39
C ASP A 125 3.44 20.23 -2.28
N VAL A 126 4.15 20.51 -3.37
CA VAL A 126 5.60 20.31 -3.46
C VAL A 126 6.33 21.43 -2.72
N GLN A 127 7.09 21.07 -1.70
CA GLN A 127 7.98 21.95 -0.96
C GLN A 127 9.43 21.53 -1.24
N GLU A 128 10.28 22.46 -1.69
CA GLU A 128 11.70 22.15 -1.97
C GLU A 128 12.49 21.81 -0.71
N ASN A 129 12.07 22.34 0.44
CA ASN A 129 12.66 22.07 1.75
C ASN A 129 11.54 22.00 2.79
N ALA A 130 11.82 21.37 3.94
CA ALA A 130 10.88 21.34 5.04
C ALA A 130 10.57 22.78 5.54
N VAL A 131 9.28 23.13 5.56
CA VAL A 131 8.81 24.41 6.13
C VAL A 131 8.92 24.41 7.66
N SER A 132 8.91 25.61 8.26
CA SER A 132 9.06 25.81 9.72
C SER A 132 8.09 24.96 10.54
N GLU A 133 6.85 24.86 10.09
CA GLU A 133 5.75 24.14 10.73
C GLU A 133 6.05 22.63 10.78
N THR A 134 6.60 22.08 9.69
CA THR A 134 7.02 20.68 9.61
C THR A 134 8.22 20.42 10.53
N ILE A 135 9.19 21.34 10.56
CA ILE A 135 10.36 21.25 11.45
C ILE A 135 9.93 21.29 12.92
N ASP A 136 9.01 22.19 13.26
CA ASP A 136 8.49 22.34 14.62
C ASP A 136 7.67 21.11 15.03
N PHE A 137 6.87 20.55 14.12
CA PHE A 137 6.18 19.27 14.33
C PHE A 137 7.16 18.13 14.61
N TRP A 138 8.20 17.95 13.77
CA TRP A 138 9.21 16.90 13.98
C TRP A 138 9.95 17.06 15.30
N ARG A 139 10.31 18.30 15.67
CA ARG A 139 10.96 18.59 16.96
C ARG A 139 10.03 18.25 18.13
N ALA A 140 8.75 18.66 18.06
CA ALA A 140 7.76 18.36 19.09
C ALA A 140 7.45 16.86 19.21
N ALA A 141 7.55 16.11 18.11
CA ALA A 141 7.41 14.65 18.06
C ALA A 141 8.66 13.91 18.59
N GLY A 142 9.71 14.62 19.01
CA GLY A 142 10.90 14.02 19.60
C GLY A 142 11.92 13.49 18.58
N MET A 143 11.90 13.99 17.34
CA MET A 143 12.93 13.66 16.36
C MET A 143 14.32 14.07 16.86
N ASP A 144 15.30 13.17 16.74
CA ASP A 144 16.66 13.45 17.18
C ASP A 144 17.29 14.60 16.37
N ALA A 145 18.18 15.36 17.00
CA ALA A 145 18.73 16.59 16.41
C ALA A 145 19.49 16.33 15.10
N GLN A 146 20.20 15.20 14.99
CA GLN A 146 20.99 14.87 13.80
C GLN A 146 20.09 14.52 12.61
N THR A 147 19.04 13.73 12.84
CA THR A 147 18.01 13.45 11.82
C THR A 147 17.25 14.70 11.43
N LEU A 148 16.89 15.55 12.40
CA LEU A 148 16.20 16.80 12.14
C LEU A 148 17.04 17.72 11.25
N ASP A 149 18.33 17.87 11.53
CA ASP A 149 19.22 18.72 10.73
C ASP A 149 19.40 18.17 9.31
N ARG A 150 19.50 16.84 9.15
CA ARG A 150 19.53 16.22 7.82
C ARG A 150 18.24 16.49 7.03
N ARG A 151 17.07 16.28 7.65
CA ARG A 151 15.76 16.42 6.98
C ARG A 151 15.36 17.85 6.64
N LYS A 152 16.02 18.87 7.20
CA LYS A 152 15.78 20.27 6.82
C LYS A 152 16.23 20.57 5.38
N SER A 153 17.17 19.79 4.85
CA SER A 153 17.86 20.03 3.58
C SER A 153 17.66 18.89 2.56
N GLU A 154 16.75 17.95 2.84
CA GLU A 154 16.30 16.90 1.91
C GLU A 154 15.04 17.35 1.16
#